data_AF-A0A021VX46-F1
#
_entry.id   AF-A0A021VX46-F1
#
_cell.length_a   1.000
_cell.length_b   1.000
_cell.length_c   1.000
_cell.angle_alpha   90.00
_cell.angle_beta   90.00
_cell.angle_gamma   90.00
#
_symmetry.space_group_name_H-M   'P 1'
#
loop_
_entity.id
_entity.type
_entity.pdbx_description
1 polymer ?
#
loop_
_entity_poly.entity_id
_entity_poly.type
_entity_poly.pdbx_seq_one_letter_code
_entity_poly.pdbx_strand_id
1 'polypeptide(L)'
;MIGSATWSEEVRMRFQAPPGWPPTPDGWAPEPGWEPEPQWPAPPPGWAFWLDDHGMPLRPRPDATLPPWDLRAADLTSSGPGGTDRVVEEVRATRRRALRTFLLAVVVVGAAAGGAVLAADAGGGLLWVAGLAVGVALAVRAWRRWRSVAGFDVAPTALGRVTVVVGLAAAVGAGYLAFTTPGVMTTTSSPLPPPESVGSCWQDAPDGVLEQVPCSGPHAYRVSVVVSDSARCPAASTYVVTLGARFGCLVED
;
A
#
# COMPACT_ATOMS: atom_id res chain seq x y z
N MET A 1 -24.93 -14.81 -36.08
CA MET A 1 -23.83 -15.34 -36.93
C MET A 1 -22.68 -14.35 -36.85
N ILE A 2 -21.73 -14.58 -35.95
CA ILE A 2 -20.51 -13.75 -35.83
C ILE A 2 -19.38 -14.59 -36.43
N GLY A 3 -18.77 -14.07 -37.48
CA GLY A 3 -17.80 -14.77 -38.30
C GLY A 3 -16.53 -15.11 -37.55
N SER A 4 -16.15 -16.38 -37.65
CA SER A 4 -14.85 -16.93 -37.29
C SER A 4 -13.76 -16.37 -38.21
N ALA A 5 -12.96 -15.43 -37.71
CA ALA A 5 -11.67 -15.11 -38.30
C ALA A 5 -10.66 -16.21 -37.92
N THR A 6 -10.58 -17.23 -38.78
CA THR A 6 -9.32 -17.89 -39.13
C THR A 6 -8.46 -16.80 -39.79
N TRP A 7 -7.16 -16.61 -39.54
CA TRP A 7 -6.04 -17.53 -39.71
C TRP A 7 -4.83 -17.01 -38.93
N SER A 8 -4.05 -17.91 -38.33
CA SER A 8 -2.65 -17.65 -38.03
C SER A 8 -1.93 -17.47 -39.36
N GLU A 9 -1.43 -16.26 -39.62
CA GLU A 9 -0.47 -16.03 -40.70
C GLU A 9 0.82 -16.76 -40.29
N GLU A 10 0.91 -18.03 -40.65
CA GLU A 10 2.08 -18.85 -40.43
C GLU A 10 3.22 -18.26 -41.27
N VAL A 11 4.15 -17.58 -40.62
CA VAL A 11 5.37 -17.05 -41.25
C VAL A 11 6.08 -18.22 -41.93
N ARG A 12 6.08 -18.26 -43.27
CA ARG A 12 6.76 -19.34 -44.00
C ARG A 12 8.24 -19.05 -44.05
N MET A 13 9.01 -19.89 -43.38
CA MET A 13 10.47 -19.84 -43.36
C MET A 13 10.99 -20.49 -44.66
N ARG A 14 11.88 -19.80 -45.38
CA ARG A 14 12.50 -20.32 -46.61
C ARG A 14 13.98 -20.61 -46.36
N PHE A 15 14.42 -21.81 -46.70
CA PHE A 15 15.82 -22.20 -46.57
C PHE A 15 16.64 -21.67 -47.76
N GLN A 16 17.80 -21.07 -47.51
CA GLN A 16 18.73 -20.61 -48.54
C GLN A 16 20.10 -21.29 -48.39
N ALA A 17 20.43 -22.16 -49.35
CA ALA A 17 21.73 -22.83 -49.40
C ALA A 17 22.86 -21.82 -49.71
N PRO A 18 24.02 -21.89 -49.02
CA PRO A 18 25.16 -21.03 -49.27
C PRO A 18 25.87 -21.37 -50.59
N PRO A 19 26.73 -20.46 -51.09
CA PRO A 19 27.51 -20.71 -52.31
C PRO A 19 28.38 -21.97 -52.17
N GLY A 20 28.29 -22.88 -53.15
CA GLY A 20 29.04 -24.14 -53.18
C GLY A 20 28.29 -25.37 -52.64
N TRP A 21 27.07 -25.19 -52.15
CA TRP A 21 26.17 -26.30 -51.80
C TRP A 21 25.29 -26.69 -53.00
N PRO A 22 24.75 -27.92 -53.05
CA PRO A 22 23.79 -28.29 -54.09
C PRO A 22 22.51 -27.43 -53.97
N PRO A 23 21.88 -27.06 -55.11
CA PRO A 23 20.63 -26.32 -55.09
C PRO A 23 19.52 -27.15 -54.46
N THR A 24 18.83 -26.57 -53.48
CA THR A 24 17.67 -27.19 -52.82
C THR A 24 16.39 -26.94 -53.64
N PRO A 25 15.47 -27.91 -53.77
CA PRO A 25 14.18 -27.68 -54.41
C PRO A 25 13.36 -26.57 -53.73
N ASP A 26 12.48 -25.92 -54.48
CA ASP A 26 11.57 -24.91 -53.93
C ASP A 26 10.70 -25.49 -52.82
N GLY A 27 10.69 -24.82 -51.66
CA GLY A 27 9.94 -25.27 -50.48
C GLY A 27 10.60 -26.40 -49.69
N TRP A 28 11.80 -26.83 -50.05
CA TRP A 28 12.57 -27.78 -49.23
C TRP A 28 13.03 -27.12 -47.93
N ALA A 29 12.88 -27.84 -46.83
CA ALA A 29 13.39 -27.46 -45.52
C ALA A 29 14.02 -28.70 -44.86
N PRO A 30 15.17 -28.55 -44.17
CA PRO A 30 15.78 -29.64 -43.43
C PRO A 30 14.85 -30.15 -42.31
N GLU A 31 14.83 -31.47 -42.11
CA GLU A 31 14.16 -32.06 -40.94
C GLU A 31 14.89 -31.69 -39.64
N PRO A 32 14.21 -31.71 -38.48
CA PRO A 32 14.85 -31.51 -37.20
C PRO A 32 16.00 -32.52 -36.99
N GLY A 33 17.22 -32.03 -36.83
CA GLY A 33 18.42 -32.87 -36.65
C GLY A 33 19.23 -33.14 -37.92
N TRP A 34 18.83 -32.56 -39.06
CA TRP A 34 19.65 -32.59 -40.28
C TRP A 34 20.98 -31.85 -40.10
N GLU A 35 22.08 -32.47 -40.54
CA GLU A 35 23.41 -31.88 -40.54
C GLU A 35 23.98 -31.80 -41.98
N PRO A 36 24.72 -30.73 -42.33
CA PRO A 36 25.38 -30.63 -43.63
C PRO A 36 26.41 -31.75 -43.83
N GLU A 37 26.57 -32.22 -45.07
CA GLU A 37 27.60 -33.22 -45.36
C GLU A 37 29.01 -32.64 -45.12
N PRO A 38 29.96 -33.42 -44.54
CA PRO A 38 31.31 -32.93 -44.22
C PRO A 38 32.12 -32.42 -45.41
N GLN A 39 31.74 -32.82 -46.63
CA GLN A 39 32.41 -32.42 -47.87
C GLN A 39 31.94 -31.06 -48.41
N TRP A 40 30.86 -30.49 -47.87
CA TRP A 40 30.34 -29.20 -48.31
C TRP A 40 31.16 -28.05 -47.72
N PRO A 41 31.41 -26.97 -48.48
CA PRO A 41 32.17 -25.83 -47.98
C PRO A 41 31.43 -25.16 -46.82
N ALA A 42 32.19 -24.63 -45.86
CA ALA A 42 31.61 -23.85 -44.77
C ALA A 42 30.88 -22.61 -45.32
N PRO A 43 29.74 -22.21 -44.73
CA PRO A 43 29.04 -21.01 -45.12
C PRO A 43 29.92 -19.76 -44.89
N PRO A 44 29.78 -18.70 -45.71
CA PRO A 44 30.45 -17.43 -45.45
C PRO A 44 30.08 -16.83 -44.09
N PRO A 45 30.97 -16.06 -43.44
CA PRO A 45 30.66 -15.38 -42.19
C PRO A 45 29.40 -14.50 -42.32
N GLY A 46 28.43 -14.69 -41.41
CA GLY A 46 27.18 -13.92 -41.39
C GLY A 46 26.09 -14.41 -42.36
N TRP A 47 26.25 -15.58 -42.98
CA TRP A 47 25.22 -16.18 -43.83
C TRP A 47 23.94 -16.49 -43.03
N ALA A 48 22.78 -16.16 -43.61
CA ALA A 48 21.48 -16.47 -43.04
C ALA A 48 20.85 -17.65 -43.78
N PHE A 49 20.71 -18.79 -43.10
CA PHE A 49 20.10 -19.99 -43.69
C PHE A 49 18.59 -19.87 -43.85
N TRP A 50 17.94 -18.99 -43.08
CA TRP A 50 16.50 -18.84 -43.05
C TRP A 50 16.10 -17.42 -43.41
N LEU A 51 15.21 -17.32 -44.40
CA LEU A 51 14.59 -16.07 -44.83
C LEU A 51 13.11 -16.09 -44.46
N ASP A 52 12.54 -14.92 -44.16
CA ASP A 52 11.09 -14.77 -44.07
C ASP A 52 10.43 -14.70 -45.45
N ASP A 53 9.09 -14.56 -45.47
CA ASP A 53 8.32 -14.44 -46.70
C ASP A 53 8.66 -13.20 -47.54
N HIS A 54 9.33 -12.20 -46.95
CA HIS A 54 9.79 -10.99 -47.60
C HIS A 54 11.26 -11.09 -48.06
N GLY A 55 11.88 -12.27 -47.94
CA GLY A 55 13.28 -12.49 -48.32
C GLY A 55 14.29 -11.85 -47.36
N MET A 56 13.85 -11.48 -46.15
CA MET A 56 14.72 -10.88 -45.16
C MET A 56 15.37 -11.97 -44.31
N PRO A 57 16.69 -11.85 -44.01
CA PRO A 57 17.38 -12.81 -43.17
C PRO A 57 16.79 -12.80 -41.76
N LEU A 58 16.35 -13.97 -41.33
CA LEU A 58 15.97 -14.22 -39.95
C LEU A 58 17.26 -14.28 -39.15
N ARG A 59 17.65 -13.14 -38.59
CA ARG A 59 18.79 -13.07 -37.69
C ARG A 59 18.52 -14.02 -36.52
N PRO A 60 19.46 -14.93 -36.19
CA PRO A 60 19.40 -15.61 -34.90
C PRO A 60 19.28 -14.51 -33.85
N ARG A 61 18.20 -14.54 -33.08
CA ARG A 61 18.07 -13.65 -31.93
C ARG A 61 19.29 -13.93 -31.06
N PRO A 62 20.18 -12.95 -30.80
CA PRO A 62 21.28 -13.17 -29.88
C PRO A 62 20.64 -13.57 -28.55
N ASP A 63 20.82 -14.83 -28.17
CA ASP A 63 20.31 -15.51 -26.99
C ASP A 63 18.83 -15.26 -26.65
N ALA A 64 17.93 -16.05 -27.25
CA ALA A 64 16.58 -16.27 -26.71
C ALA A 64 16.59 -16.93 -25.30
N THR A 65 17.77 -17.31 -24.80
CA THR A 65 17.98 -17.88 -23.47
C THR A 65 17.87 -16.84 -22.35
N LEU A 66 18.05 -15.55 -22.66
CA LEU A 66 17.91 -14.50 -21.67
C LEU A 66 16.44 -14.09 -21.55
N PRO A 67 15.84 -14.21 -20.35
CA PRO A 67 14.46 -13.83 -20.18
C PRO A 67 14.25 -12.33 -20.44
N PRO A 68 13.04 -11.89 -20.86
CA PRO A 68 12.77 -10.52 -21.30
C PRO A 68 13.06 -9.40 -20.29
N TRP A 69 13.33 -9.76 -19.03
CA TRP A 69 13.66 -8.84 -17.95
C TRP A 69 15.17 -8.67 -17.71
N ASP A 70 16.03 -9.42 -18.42
CA ASP A 70 17.49 -9.29 -18.28
C ASP A 70 17.99 -8.03 -19.00
N LEU A 71 18.66 -7.15 -18.25
CA LEU A 71 19.20 -5.88 -18.74
C LEU A 71 20.27 -6.07 -19.83
N ARG A 72 20.93 -7.24 -19.88
CA ARG A 72 21.89 -7.57 -20.95
C ARG A 72 21.19 -7.70 -22.31
N ALA A 73 19.92 -8.10 -22.34
CA ALA A 73 19.13 -8.14 -23.58
C ALA A 73 18.85 -6.72 -24.12
N ALA A 74 18.75 -5.72 -23.23
CA ALA A 74 18.60 -4.32 -23.61
C ALA A 74 19.93 -3.68 -24.06
N ASP A 75 21.06 -4.09 -23.48
CA ASP A 75 22.39 -3.63 -23.92
C ASP A 75 22.70 -4.01 -25.36
N LEU A 76 22.29 -5.21 -25.80
CA LEU A 76 22.53 -5.68 -27.17
C LEU A 76 21.73 -4.93 -28.24
N THR A 77 20.64 -4.23 -27.85
CA THR A 77 19.83 -3.44 -28.77
C THR A 77 20.26 -1.97 -28.87
N SER A 78 21.17 -1.50 -28.01
CA SER A 78 21.62 -0.10 -27.99
C SER A 78 23.12 0.07 -28.22
N SER A 79 23.62 -0.38 -29.37
CA SER A 79 25.03 -0.21 -29.77
C SER A 79 25.38 1.23 -30.20
N GLY A 80 25.00 2.23 -29.41
CA GLY A 80 25.36 3.64 -29.61
C GLY A 80 26.14 4.19 -28.39
N PRO A 81 27.17 5.05 -28.58
CA PRO A 81 28.10 5.50 -27.53
C PRO A 81 27.50 6.46 -26.48
N GLY A 82 26.19 6.39 -26.22
CA GLY A 82 25.50 7.14 -25.16
C GLY A 82 24.20 6.49 -24.68
N GLY A 83 23.93 5.23 -25.04
CA GLY A 83 22.72 4.50 -24.62
C GLY A 83 22.75 4.15 -23.13
N THR A 84 23.89 3.68 -22.63
CA THR A 84 24.10 3.28 -21.24
C THR A 84 23.92 4.45 -20.27
N ASP A 85 24.49 5.63 -20.57
CA ASP A 85 24.36 6.82 -19.72
C ASP A 85 22.90 7.31 -19.60
N ARG A 86 22.13 7.24 -20.69
CA ARG A 86 20.70 7.59 -20.67
C ARG A 86 19.89 6.64 -19.82
N VAL A 87 20.12 5.33 -19.97
CA VAL A 87 19.42 4.30 -19.17
C VAL A 87 19.78 4.45 -17.69
N VAL A 88 21.05 4.68 -17.36
CA VAL A 88 21.49 4.89 -15.97
C VAL A 88 20.86 6.15 -15.36
N GLU A 89 20.76 7.25 -16.10
CA GLU A 89 20.13 8.48 -15.59
C GLU A 89 18.62 8.33 -15.42
N GLU A 90 17.95 7.59 -16.31
CA GLU A 90 16.52 7.27 -16.21
C GLU A 90 16.21 6.38 -14.99
N VAL A 91 17.07 5.39 -14.71
CA VAL A 91 17.01 4.57 -13.50
C VAL A 91 17.21 5.43 -12.24
N ARG A 92 18.19 6.35 -12.23
CA ARG A 92 18.42 7.28 -11.12
C ARG A 92 17.26 8.26 -10.92
N ALA A 93 16.67 8.77 -11.99
CA ALA A 93 15.50 9.63 -11.95
C ALA A 93 14.28 8.89 -11.38
N THR A 94 14.09 7.64 -11.79
CA THR A 94 13.03 6.76 -11.28
C THR A 94 13.20 6.49 -9.78
N ARG A 95 14.43 6.19 -9.34
CA ARG A 95 14.75 5.99 -7.91
C ARG A 95 14.51 7.25 -7.09
N ARG A 96 14.89 8.43 -7.59
CA ARG A 96 14.64 9.72 -6.92
C ARG A 96 13.14 10.01 -6.78
N ARG A 97 12.33 9.73 -7.80
CA ARG A 97 10.86 9.88 -7.73
C ARG A 97 10.27 8.93 -6.70
N ALA A 98 10.68 7.66 -6.69
CA ALA A 98 10.20 6.67 -5.72
C ALA A 98 10.53 7.07 -4.27
N LEU A 99 11.75 7.56 -4.03
CA LEU A 99 12.20 7.96 -2.68
C LEU A 99 11.45 9.21 -2.18
N ARG A 100 11.18 10.18 -3.08
CA ARG A 100 10.33 11.34 -2.76
C ARG A 100 8.90 10.93 -2.42
N THR A 101 8.29 10.03 -3.18
CA THR A 101 6.93 9.53 -2.89
C THR A 101 6.86 8.76 -1.57
N PHE A 102 7.90 8.00 -1.24
CA PHE A 102 8.00 7.29 0.03
C PHE A 102 8.11 8.26 1.21
N LEU A 103 9.00 9.25 1.14
CA LEU A 103 9.15 10.26 2.19
C LEU A 103 7.86 11.06 2.40
N LEU A 104 7.16 11.42 1.32
CA LEU A 104 5.90 12.14 1.41
C LEU A 104 4.82 11.30 2.11
N ALA A 105 4.77 9.98 1.84
CA ALA A 105 3.88 9.07 2.55
C ALA A 105 4.23 8.98 4.05
N VAL A 106 5.52 8.92 4.41
CA VAL A 106 5.96 8.90 5.82
C VAL A 106 5.56 10.18 6.54
N VAL A 107 5.73 11.34 5.92
CA VAL A 107 5.31 12.64 6.49
C VAL A 107 3.79 12.67 6.69
N VAL A 108 3.00 12.20 5.73
CA VAL A 108 1.54 12.13 5.84
C VAL A 108 1.11 11.21 6.98
N VAL A 109 1.72 10.02 7.10
CA VAL A 109 1.42 9.09 8.20
C VAL A 109 1.84 9.66 9.55
N GLY A 110 3.00 10.32 9.62
CA GLY A 110 3.48 10.98 10.83
C GLY A 110 2.59 12.15 11.26
N ALA A 111 2.13 12.97 10.31
CA ALA A 111 1.20 14.07 10.57
C ALA A 111 -0.18 13.56 10.99
N ALA A 112 -0.67 12.49 10.36
CA ALA A 112 -1.89 11.81 10.78
C ALA A 112 -1.72 11.32 12.23
N ALA A 113 -0.70 10.51 12.52
CA ALA A 113 -0.38 9.97 13.85
C ALA A 113 -0.24 11.06 14.93
N GLY A 114 0.46 12.17 14.63
CA GLY A 114 0.59 13.31 15.55
C GLY A 114 -0.73 14.03 15.79
N GLY A 115 -1.60 14.09 14.77
CA GLY A 115 -2.96 14.62 14.90
C GLY A 115 -3.85 13.84 15.87
N ALA A 116 -3.57 12.56 16.16
CA ALA A 116 -4.39 11.74 17.09
C ALA A 116 -4.26 12.26 18.50
N VAL A 117 -3.02 12.55 18.84
CA VAL A 117 -2.62 12.94 20.18
C VAL A 117 -3.24 14.29 20.54
N LEU A 118 -3.47 15.15 19.54
CA LEU A 118 -4.09 16.46 19.73
C LEU A 118 -5.63 16.46 19.60
N ALA A 119 -6.23 15.40 19.04
CA ALA A 119 -7.67 15.31 18.78
C ALA A 119 -8.40 14.31 19.72
N ALA A 120 -7.73 13.81 20.75
CA ALA A 120 -8.25 12.80 21.66
C ALA A 120 -9.56 13.22 22.39
N ASP A 121 -9.83 14.52 22.52
CA ASP A 121 -11.02 15.03 23.21
C ASP A 121 -12.26 15.22 22.32
N ALA A 122 -12.14 15.05 20.99
CA ALA A 122 -13.18 15.46 20.04
C ALA A 122 -13.65 14.31 19.12
N GLY A 123 -14.27 13.26 19.67
CA GLY A 123 -15.23 12.37 18.97
C GLY A 123 -14.88 11.90 17.55
N GLY A 124 -13.59 11.75 17.19
CA GLY A 124 -13.11 11.76 15.81
C GLY A 124 -12.82 10.39 15.17
N GLY A 125 -13.47 9.31 15.60
CA GLY A 125 -13.10 7.94 15.23
C GLY A 125 -13.09 7.64 13.72
N LEU A 126 -13.97 8.27 12.93
CA LEU A 126 -14.08 8.01 11.48
C LEU A 126 -12.94 8.65 10.65
N LEU A 127 -12.45 9.82 11.05
CA LEU A 127 -11.32 10.48 10.37
C LEU A 127 -10.03 9.69 10.55
N TRP A 128 -9.88 9.03 11.71
CA TRP A 128 -8.77 8.15 12.03
C TRP A 128 -8.70 6.91 11.13
N VAL A 129 -9.81 6.21 11.00
CA VAL A 129 -9.89 4.99 10.17
C VAL A 129 -9.68 5.32 8.69
N ALA A 130 -10.22 6.45 8.20
CA ALA A 130 -10.01 6.90 6.83
C ALA A 130 -8.53 7.21 6.55
N GLY A 131 -7.84 7.90 7.46
CA GLY A 131 -6.41 8.18 7.34
C GLY A 131 -5.54 6.91 7.32
N LEU A 132 -5.84 5.95 8.20
CA LEU A 132 -5.13 4.67 8.26
C LEU A 132 -5.34 3.83 7.00
N ALA A 133 -6.58 3.76 6.50
CA ALA A 133 -6.91 3.03 5.27
C ALA A 133 -6.16 3.59 4.06
N VAL A 134 -6.10 4.92 3.92
CA VAL A 134 -5.34 5.59 2.86
C VAL A 134 -3.83 5.32 3.01
N GLY A 135 -3.29 5.39 4.23
CA GLY A 135 -1.89 5.06 4.52
C GLY A 135 -1.52 3.62 4.12
N VAL A 136 -2.36 2.65 4.50
CA VAL A 136 -2.18 1.24 4.12
C VAL A 136 -2.26 1.05 2.61
N ALA A 137 -3.21 1.69 1.93
CA ALA A 137 -3.33 1.60 0.48
C ALA A 137 -2.08 2.13 -0.26
N LEU A 138 -1.51 3.24 0.22
CA LEU A 138 -0.26 3.79 -0.33
C LEU A 138 0.93 2.87 -0.06
N ALA A 139 1.02 2.29 1.14
CA ALA A 139 2.08 1.33 1.49
C ALA A 139 2.01 0.05 0.65
N VAL A 140 0.81 -0.53 0.45
CA VAL A 140 0.60 -1.71 -0.40
C VAL A 140 0.97 -1.41 -1.86
N ARG A 141 0.58 -0.24 -2.38
CA ARG A 141 0.94 0.18 -3.74
C ARG A 141 2.44 0.35 -3.90
N ALA A 142 3.11 0.95 -2.91
CA ALA A 142 4.57 1.09 -2.89
C ALA A 142 5.27 -0.27 -2.82
N TRP A 143 4.80 -1.19 -1.97
CA TRP A 143 5.33 -2.56 -1.88
C TRP A 143 5.20 -3.28 -3.22
N ARG A 144 4.01 -3.30 -3.84
CA ARG A 144 3.80 -3.98 -5.12
C ARG A 144 4.76 -3.48 -6.19
N ARG A 145 5.01 -2.18 -6.23
CA ARG A 145 5.98 -1.56 -7.16
C ARG A 145 7.44 -1.87 -6.81
N TRP A 146 7.77 -2.04 -5.53
CA TRP A 146 9.10 -2.51 -5.12
C TRP A 146 9.31 -3.98 -5.46
N ARG A 147 8.32 -4.84 -5.23
CA ARG A 147 8.38 -6.28 -5.58
C ARG A 147 8.53 -6.53 -7.07
N SER A 148 7.93 -5.70 -7.92
CA SER A 148 8.17 -5.78 -9.37
C SER A 148 9.61 -5.45 -9.79
N VAL A 149 10.41 -4.88 -8.89
CA VAL A 149 11.82 -4.51 -9.12
C VAL A 149 12.77 -5.35 -8.24
N ALA A 150 12.25 -6.17 -7.33
CA ALA A 150 13.04 -6.96 -6.39
C ALA A 150 13.77 -8.17 -7.02
N GLY A 151 13.60 -8.41 -8.33
CA GLY A 151 14.39 -9.39 -9.08
C GLY A 151 15.79 -8.91 -9.46
N PHE A 152 16.15 -7.65 -9.17
CA PHE A 152 17.49 -7.12 -9.42
C PHE A 152 18.36 -7.24 -8.16
N ASP A 153 19.42 -8.05 -8.22
CA ASP A 153 20.49 -8.17 -7.21
C ASP A 153 21.34 -6.88 -7.14
N VAL A 154 20.71 -5.77 -6.76
CA VAL A 154 21.43 -4.54 -6.41
C VAL A 154 21.51 -4.51 -4.90
N ALA A 155 22.67 -4.91 -4.37
CA ALA A 155 22.94 -4.89 -2.94
C ALA A 155 22.54 -3.52 -2.37
N PRO A 156 21.57 -3.47 -1.43
CA PRO A 156 21.11 -2.20 -0.91
C PRO A 156 22.28 -1.52 -0.20
N THR A 157 22.58 -0.29 -0.63
CA THR A 157 23.54 0.61 0.03
C THR A 157 23.24 0.65 1.52
N ALA A 158 24.27 0.61 2.38
CA ALA A 158 24.13 0.55 3.84
C ALA A 158 23.13 1.60 4.39
N LEU A 159 23.15 2.81 3.82
CA LEU A 159 22.26 3.92 4.15
C LEU A 159 20.77 3.60 3.91
N GLY A 160 20.46 2.83 2.86
CA GLY A 160 19.12 2.38 2.53
C GLY A 160 18.56 1.36 3.53
N ARG A 161 19.42 0.45 4.03
CA ARG A 161 19.03 -0.53 5.06
C ARG A 161 18.66 0.17 6.36
N VAL A 162 19.47 1.16 6.77
CA VAL A 162 19.22 1.96 7.98
C VAL A 162 17.88 2.68 7.89
N THR A 163 17.57 3.34 6.77
CA THR A 163 16.29 4.05 6.62
C THR A 163 15.07 3.12 6.70
N VAL A 164 15.15 1.90 6.16
CA VAL A 164 14.05 0.93 6.24
C VAL A 164 13.85 0.44 7.67
N VAL A 165 14.94 0.11 8.37
CA VAL A 165 14.88 -0.34 9.76
C VAL A 165 14.34 0.75 10.68
N VAL A 166 14.80 1.99 10.53
CA VAL A 166 14.32 3.13 11.32
C VAL A 166 12.85 3.42 11.03
N GLY A 167 12.43 3.40 9.76
CA GLY A 167 11.03 3.59 9.40
C GLY A 167 10.10 2.51 9.96
N LEU A 168 10.54 1.24 9.93
CA LEU A 168 9.79 0.12 10.49
C LEU A 168 9.70 0.23 12.02
N ALA A 169 10.81 0.55 12.69
CA ALA A 169 10.86 0.74 14.14
C ALA A 169 9.95 1.90 14.59
N ALA A 170 9.92 3.01 13.86
CA ALA A 170 9.03 4.13 14.14
C ALA A 170 7.55 3.74 13.97
N ALA A 171 7.21 3.00 12.92
CA ALA A 171 5.83 2.54 12.68
C ALA A 171 5.36 1.55 13.76
N VAL A 172 6.21 0.59 14.12
CA VAL A 172 5.92 -0.38 15.19
C VAL A 172 5.83 0.30 16.54
N GLY A 173 6.72 1.25 16.84
CA GLY A 173 6.68 2.02 18.09
C GLY A 173 5.41 2.86 18.23
N ALA A 174 4.99 3.53 17.15
CA ALA A 174 3.74 4.29 17.13
C ALA A 174 2.51 3.37 17.27
N GLY A 175 2.49 2.23 16.58
CA GLY A 175 1.42 1.24 16.71
C GLY A 175 1.33 0.61 18.10
N TYR A 176 2.47 0.34 18.73
CA TYR A 176 2.54 -0.19 20.08
C TYR A 176 2.01 0.82 21.11
N LEU A 177 2.45 2.09 21.03
CA LEU A 177 1.95 3.15 21.92
C LEU A 177 0.43 3.39 21.80
N ALA A 178 -0.11 3.29 20.58
CA ALA A 178 -1.55 3.36 20.34
C ALA A 178 -2.32 2.14 20.87
N PHE A 179 -1.67 0.97 20.91
CA PHE A 179 -2.30 -0.26 21.42
C PHE A 179 -2.23 -0.39 22.94
N THR A 180 -1.16 0.12 23.57
CA THR A 180 -0.97 0.00 25.02
C THR A 180 -1.59 1.14 25.83
N THR A 181 -2.14 2.16 25.18
CA THR A 181 -2.91 3.21 25.86
C THR A 181 -4.27 2.63 26.26
N PRO A 182 -4.50 2.30 27.55
CA PRO A 182 -5.76 1.74 27.98
C PRO A 182 -6.77 2.90 28.04
N GLY A 183 -7.73 2.95 27.10
CA GLY A 183 -8.77 3.98 27.17
C GLY A 183 -9.74 4.13 26.00
N VAL A 184 -9.44 3.63 24.80
CA VAL A 184 -10.28 3.91 23.61
C VAL A 184 -11.06 2.68 23.13
N MET A 185 -11.72 1.98 24.07
CA MET A 185 -12.98 1.32 23.70
C MET A 185 -14.08 2.32 24.02
N THR A 186 -14.43 3.15 23.04
CA THR A 186 -15.58 4.05 23.12
C THR A 186 -16.83 3.20 23.32
N THR A 187 -17.27 3.09 24.57
CA THR A 187 -18.65 2.77 24.89
C THR A 187 -19.52 3.82 24.20
N THR A 188 -20.39 3.38 23.30
CA THR A 188 -21.44 4.20 22.70
C THR A 188 -22.28 4.77 23.82
N SER A 189 -21.95 5.96 24.32
CA SER A 189 -22.80 6.71 25.23
C SER A 189 -24.05 7.11 24.44
N SER A 190 -25.20 6.62 24.90
CA SER A 190 -26.46 7.27 24.55
C SER A 190 -26.35 8.76 24.88
N PRO A 191 -26.97 9.66 24.08
CA PRO A 191 -26.94 11.08 24.38
C PRO A 191 -27.43 11.27 25.81
N LEU A 192 -26.55 11.79 26.67
CA LEU A 192 -26.90 12.13 28.04
C LEU A 192 -28.17 13.01 27.99
N PRO A 193 -29.22 12.68 28.76
CA PRO A 193 -30.32 13.62 28.93
C PRO A 193 -29.74 14.95 29.42
N PRO A 194 -30.32 16.10 29.02
CA PRO A 194 -29.77 17.41 29.37
C PRO A 194 -29.49 17.48 30.87
N PRO A 195 -28.30 17.94 31.30
CA PRO A 195 -27.75 17.68 32.64
C PRO A 195 -28.49 18.36 33.81
N GLU A 196 -29.64 18.98 33.58
CA GLU A 196 -30.26 19.95 34.49
C GLU A 196 -31.77 19.73 34.71
N SER A 197 -32.23 18.48 34.66
CA SER A 197 -33.64 18.16 34.91
C SER A 197 -33.84 17.22 36.09
N VAL A 198 -34.98 17.39 36.76
CA VAL A 198 -35.52 16.41 37.71
C VAL A 198 -35.49 15.02 37.07
N GLY A 199 -35.00 14.02 37.82
CA GLY A 199 -34.85 12.65 37.35
C GLY A 199 -33.47 12.28 36.80
N SER A 200 -32.48 13.19 36.79
CA SER A 200 -31.10 12.82 36.45
C SER A 200 -30.48 11.92 37.53
N CYS A 201 -29.68 10.94 37.11
CA CYS A 201 -29.08 9.93 37.99
C CYS A 201 -27.59 10.21 38.26
N TRP A 202 -27.14 9.88 39.46
CA TRP A 202 -25.82 10.22 39.98
C TRP A 202 -25.21 9.06 40.76
N GLN A 203 -23.88 8.99 40.78
CA GLN A 203 -23.12 7.96 41.50
C GLN A 203 -21.89 8.56 42.19
N ASP A 204 -21.48 7.94 43.30
CA ASP A 204 -20.22 8.26 43.97
C ASP A 204 -19.04 7.82 43.11
N ALA A 205 -18.20 8.77 42.70
CA ALA A 205 -16.94 8.48 42.06
C ALA A 205 -15.86 8.11 43.10
N PRO A 206 -14.78 7.38 42.71
CA PRO A 206 -13.75 6.94 43.63
C PRO A 206 -13.00 8.05 44.38
N ASP A 207 -13.03 9.27 43.84
CA ASP A 207 -12.46 10.48 44.44
C ASP A 207 -13.41 11.18 45.43
N GLY A 208 -14.61 10.62 45.66
CA GLY A 208 -15.64 11.16 46.53
C GLY A 208 -16.46 12.30 45.91
N VAL A 209 -16.31 12.53 44.59
CA VAL A 209 -17.12 13.50 43.85
C VAL A 209 -18.36 12.79 43.28
N LEU A 210 -19.49 13.48 43.25
CA LEU A 210 -20.70 12.96 42.60
C LEU A 210 -20.60 13.18 41.09
N GLU A 211 -20.69 12.09 40.32
CA GLU A 211 -20.70 12.13 38.86
C GLU A 211 -22.09 11.79 38.31
N GLN A 212 -22.51 12.53 37.28
CA GLN A 212 -23.77 12.26 36.60
C GLN A 212 -23.60 11.04 35.67
N VAL A 213 -24.47 10.04 35.84
CA VAL A 213 -24.41 8.79 35.08
C VAL A 213 -25.74 8.50 34.38
N PRO A 214 -25.76 7.68 33.31
CA PRO A 214 -26.99 7.27 32.66
C PRO A 214 -27.89 6.47 33.62
N CYS A 215 -29.17 6.86 33.72
CA CYS A 215 -30.16 6.15 34.55
C CYS A 215 -30.43 4.69 34.14
N SER A 216 -30.01 4.29 32.93
CA SER A 216 -30.08 2.89 32.48
C SER A 216 -29.02 2.00 33.14
N GLY A 217 -28.00 2.58 33.75
CA GLY A 217 -26.95 1.89 34.48
C GLY A 217 -27.14 1.95 36.00
N PRO A 218 -26.24 1.32 36.77
CA PRO A 218 -26.21 1.46 38.22
C PRO A 218 -25.95 2.92 38.59
N HIS A 219 -26.76 3.43 39.53
CA HIS A 219 -26.64 4.75 40.12
C HIS A 219 -27.10 4.64 41.58
N ALA A 220 -26.57 5.50 42.44
CA ALA A 220 -26.90 5.51 43.86
C ALA A 220 -27.95 6.57 44.19
N TYR A 221 -28.06 7.60 43.36
CA TYR A 221 -28.91 8.76 43.64
C TYR A 221 -29.68 9.23 42.41
N ARG A 222 -30.81 9.88 42.66
CA ARG A 222 -31.61 10.59 41.66
C ARG A 222 -31.96 11.99 42.14
N VAL A 223 -31.95 12.96 41.23
CA VAL A 223 -32.44 14.32 41.52
C VAL A 223 -33.96 14.31 41.64
N SER A 224 -34.46 14.51 42.86
CA SER A 224 -35.90 14.54 43.15
C SER A 224 -36.55 15.89 42.86
N VAL A 225 -35.82 16.99 43.12
CA VAL A 225 -36.30 18.36 42.92
C VAL A 225 -35.13 19.29 42.58
N VAL A 226 -35.42 20.33 41.79
CA VAL A 226 -34.47 21.41 41.46
C VAL A 226 -34.97 22.70 42.09
N VAL A 227 -34.13 23.35 42.88
CA VAL A 227 -34.44 24.56 43.65
C VAL A 227 -33.50 25.70 43.29
N SER A 228 -33.92 26.95 43.51
CA SER A 228 -33.08 28.13 43.28
C SER A 228 -32.08 28.39 44.41
N ASP A 229 -32.26 27.75 45.55
CA ASP A 229 -31.47 27.92 46.78
C ASP A 229 -31.34 26.55 47.45
N SER A 230 -30.12 26.12 47.73
CA SER A 230 -29.83 24.81 48.34
C SER A 230 -30.49 24.62 49.70
N ALA A 231 -30.76 25.70 50.44
CA ALA A 231 -31.47 25.65 51.71
C ALA A 231 -32.94 25.21 51.58
N ARG A 232 -33.49 25.18 50.36
CA ARG A 232 -34.85 24.71 50.07
C ARG A 232 -34.94 23.23 49.73
N CYS A 233 -33.83 22.50 49.79
CA CYS A 233 -33.87 21.05 49.58
C CYS A 233 -34.68 20.36 50.69
N PRO A 234 -35.47 19.32 50.37
CA PRO A 234 -36.18 18.53 51.37
C PRO A 234 -35.20 17.92 52.37
N ALA A 235 -35.59 17.78 53.64
CA ALA A 235 -34.73 17.16 54.66
C ALA A 235 -34.34 15.71 54.34
N ALA A 236 -35.04 15.05 53.42
CA ALA A 236 -34.75 13.70 52.93
C ALA A 236 -33.63 13.65 51.86
N SER A 237 -33.11 14.79 51.39
CA SER A 237 -32.02 14.79 50.41
C SER A 237 -30.68 14.51 51.06
N THR A 238 -29.97 13.48 50.59
CA THR A 238 -28.64 13.10 51.08
C THR A 238 -27.55 14.08 50.63
N TYR A 239 -27.65 14.55 49.38
CA TYR A 239 -26.67 15.45 48.78
C TYR A 239 -27.34 16.57 47.98
N VAL A 240 -26.58 17.64 47.74
CA VAL A 240 -26.98 18.76 46.89
C VAL A 240 -25.90 18.98 45.84
N VAL A 241 -26.29 19.01 44.56
CA VAL A 241 -25.40 19.31 43.44
C VAL A 241 -25.77 20.65 42.81
N THR A 242 -24.77 21.33 42.24
CA THR A 242 -24.99 22.59 41.53
C THR A 242 -25.28 22.31 40.06
N LEU A 243 -26.44 22.75 39.58
CA LEU A 243 -26.93 22.58 38.21
C LEU A 243 -27.03 23.96 37.55
N GLY A 244 -25.86 24.52 37.21
CA GLY A 244 -25.75 25.89 36.70
C GLY A 244 -26.11 26.92 37.79
N ALA A 245 -27.20 27.67 37.57
CA ALA A 245 -27.70 28.68 38.53
C ALA A 245 -28.72 28.13 39.55
N ARG A 246 -28.94 26.81 39.56
CA ARG A 246 -29.89 26.11 40.44
C ARG A 246 -29.19 24.98 41.19
N PHE A 247 -29.88 24.39 42.15
CA PHE A 247 -29.41 23.26 42.94
C PHE A 247 -30.32 22.05 42.77
N GLY A 248 -29.74 20.87 42.51
CA GLY A 248 -30.44 19.60 42.47
C GLY A 248 -30.34 18.90 43.81
N CYS A 249 -31.48 18.49 44.39
CA CYS A 249 -31.52 17.77 45.65
C CYS A 249 -31.58 16.26 45.36
N LEU A 250 -30.54 15.53 45.75
CA LEU A 250 -30.38 14.11 45.48
C LEU A 250 -31.01 13.30 46.61
N VAL A 251 -31.77 12.27 46.22
CA VAL A 251 -32.25 11.21 47.11
C VAL A 251 -31.65 9.90 46.64
N GLU A 252 -31.47 8.94 47.56
CA GLU A 252 -31.10 7.57 47.21
C GLU A 252 -32.21 6.93 46.35
N ASP A 253 -31.84 6.27 45.24
CA ASP A 253 -32.75 5.57 44.31
C ASP A 253 -32.69 4.05 44.49
#